data_AF-X0Y6D1-F1
#
_entry.id   AF-X0Y6D1-F1
#
_cell.length_a   1.000
_cell.length_b   1.000
_cell.length_c   1.000
_cell.angle_alpha   90.00
_cell.angle_beta   90.00
_cell.angle_gamma   90.00
#
_symmetry.space_group_name_H-M   'P 1'
#
loop_
_entity.id
_entity.type
_entity.pdbx_description
1 polymer ?
#
loop_
_entity_poly.entity_id
_entity_poly.type
_entity_poly.pdbx_seq_one_letter_code
_entity_poly.pdbx_strand_id
1 'polypeptide(L)'
;MTITHIIILLATGIGVGFAGGLLGLGGCFIMTPVQYMMFIGMGIPADMAIKLAFGTNLLVVLPTAASGAWRHNRMGAVWWKAA
;
A
#
# COMPACT_ATOMS: atom_id res chain seq x y z
N MET A 1 14.93 -3.44 -26.00
CA MET A 1 14.91 -3.49 -24.52
C MET A 1 15.99 -4.46 -24.07
N THR A 2 17.18 -3.93 -23.78
CA THR A 2 18.39 -4.69 -23.40
C THR A 2 18.19 -5.45 -22.08
N ILE A 3 18.68 -6.70 -22.01
CA ILE A 3 18.58 -7.61 -20.85
C ILE A 3 18.93 -6.93 -19.51
N THR A 4 19.89 -6.01 -19.53
CA THR A 4 20.28 -5.18 -18.38
C THR A 4 19.11 -4.43 -17.73
N HIS A 5 18.15 -3.95 -18.51
CA HIS A 5 17.00 -3.20 -18.00
C HIS A 5 16.02 -4.10 -17.24
N ILE A 6 15.87 -5.35 -17.70
CA ILE A 6 15.00 -6.34 -17.06
C ILE A 6 15.57 -6.72 -15.68
N ILE A 7 16.90 -6.88 -15.59
CA ILE A 7 17.58 -7.22 -14.33
C ILE A 7 17.45 -6.09 -13.31
N ILE A 8 17.61 -4.83 -13.73
CA ILE A 8 17.47 -3.65 -12.86
C ILE A 8 16.02 -3.52 -12.34
N LEU A 9 15.03 -3.74 -13.20
CA LEU A 9 13.61 -3.72 -12.81
C LEU A 9 13.27 -4.83 -11.81
N LEU A 10 13.80 -6.04 -12.00
CA LEU A 10 13.62 -7.16 -11.07
C LEU A 10 14.25 -6.89 -9.70
N ALA A 11 15.50 -6.42 -9.67
CA ALA A 11 16.19 -6.11 -8.42
C ALA A 11 15.48 -5.01 -7.63
N THR A 12 14.97 -3.99 -8.32
CA THR A 12 14.21 -2.89 -7.71
C THR A 12 12.86 -3.38 -7.19
N GLY A 13 12.15 -4.22 -7.94
CA GLY A 13 10.88 -4.81 -7.50
C GLY A 13 11.02 -5.68 -6.25
N ILE A 14 12.11 -6.45 -6.13
CA ILE A 14 12.41 -7.26 -4.94
C ILE A 14 12.71 -6.36 -3.74
N GLY A 15 13.56 -5.33 -3.90
CA GLY A 15 13.89 -4.42 -2.80
C GLY A 15 12.68 -3.66 -2.26
N VAL A 16 11.83 -3.16 -3.16
CA VAL A 16 10.61 -2.43 -2.81
C VAL A 16 9.55 -3.37 -2.21
N GLY A 17 9.36 -4.56 -2.79
CA GLY A 17 8.42 -5.57 -2.28
C GLY A 17 8.83 -6.12 -0.90
N PHE A 18 10.13 -6.31 -0.66
CA PHE A 18 10.65 -6.76 0.61
C PHE A 18 10.49 -5.67 1.69
N ALA A 19 10.82 -4.41 1.39
CA ALA A 19 10.60 -3.29 2.30
C ALA A 19 9.12 -3.09 2.65
N GLY A 20 8.22 -3.25 1.67
CA GLY A 20 6.78 -3.18 1.91
C GLY A 20 6.20 -4.32 2.71
N GLY A 21 6.73 -5.53 2.50
CA GLY A 21 6.34 -6.72 3.25
C GLY A 21 6.84 -6.70 4.70
N LEU A 22 8.07 -6.24 4.93
CA LEU A 22 8.70 -6.25 6.25
C LEU A 22 8.08 -5.23 7.22
N LEU A 23 7.67 -4.07 6.72
CA LEU A 23 7.07 -3.03 7.55
C LEU A 23 5.70 -3.43 8.09
N GLY A 24 5.04 -4.46 7.52
CA GLY A 24 3.76 -4.96 8.02
C GLY A 24 2.61 -3.95 7.99
N LEU A 25 2.80 -2.78 7.35
CA LEU A 25 1.87 -1.65 7.32
C LEU A 25 0.66 -1.88 6.38
N GLY A 26 0.59 -3.03 5.71
CA GLY A 26 -0.29 -3.24 4.57
C GLY A 26 0.28 -2.53 3.34
N GLY A 27 0.27 -3.17 2.17
CA GLY A 27 0.90 -2.68 0.93
C GLY A 27 0.46 -1.29 0.45
N CYS A 28 -0.50 -0.69 1.14
CA CYS A 28 -1.00 0.67 1.05
C CYS A 28 0.09 1.76 1.06
N PHE A 29 1.16 1.62 1.86
CA PHE A 29 2.25 2.61 1.87
C PHE A 29 3.03 2.64 0.55
N ILE A 30 3.11 1.50 -0.15
CA ILE A 30 3.73 1.40 -1.47
C ILE A 30 2.74 1.72 -2.58
N MET A 31 1.48 1.30 -2.45
CA MET A 31 0.45 1.57 -3.45
C MET A 31 0.22 3.07 -3.67
N THR A 32 0.26 3.89 -2.62
CA THR A 32 -0.01 5.34 -2.71
C THR A 32 0.96 6.07 -3.66
N PRO A 33 2.30 6.02 -3.47
CA PRO A 33 3.23 6.70 -4.38
C PRO A 33 3.20 6.13 -5.80
N VAL A 34 3.00 4.81 -5.95
CA VAL A 34 2.89 4.16 -7.27
C VAL A 34 1.65 4.65 -8.01
N GLN A 35 0.48 4.64 -7.37
CA GLN A 35 -0.77 5.14 -7.97
C GLN A 35 -0.67 6.64 -8.27
N TYR A 36 -0.07 7.43 -7.38
CA TYR A 36 0.16 8.85 -7.62
C TYR A 36 1.00 9.08 -8.89
N MET A 37 2.13 8.39 -9.04
CA MET A 37 2.97 8.49 -10.24
C MET A 37 2.23 8.06 -11.50
N MET A 38 1.40 7.01 -11.44
CA MET A 38 0.57 6.60 -12.58
C MET A 38 -0.50 7.63 -12.94
N PHE A 39 -1.17 8.23 -11.96
CA PHE A 39 -2.19 9.25 -12.21
C PHE A 39 -1.58 10.54 -12.79
N ILE A 40 -0.41 10.96 -12.30
CA ILE A 40 0.35 12.05 -12.92
C ILE A 40 0.73 11.69 -14.37
N GLY A 41 1.20 10.46 -14.62
CA GLY A 41 1.53 9.97 -15.96
C GLY A 41 0.34 9.90 -16.92
N MET A 42 -0.88 9.72 -16.39
CA MET A 42 -2.14 9.80 -17.15
C MET A 42 -2.61 11.23 -17.44
N GLY A 43 -1.85 12.25 -17.04
CA GLY A 43 -2.21 13.65 -17.24
C GLY A 43 -3.24 14.19 -16.24
N ILE A 44 -3.51 13.47 -15.15
CA ILE A 44 -4.39 13.93 -14.08
C ILE A 44 -3.65 15.00 -13.27
N PRO A 45 -4.28 16.16 -12.98
CA PRO A 45 -3.64 17.20 -12.17
C PRO A 45 -3.26 16.67 -10.79
N ALA A 46 -2.09 17.09 -10.30
CA ALA A 46 -1.47 16.54 -9.09
C ALA A 46 -2.37 16.59 -7.85
N ASP A 47 -3.17 17.64 -7.70
CA ASP A 47 -4.13 17.78 -6.61
C ASP A 47 -5.23 16.71 -6.65
N MET A 48 -5.66 16.29 -7.84
CA MET A 48 -6.66 15.25 -8.01
C MET A 48 -6.04 13.85 -7.95
N ALA A 49 -4.83 13.68 -8.50
CA ALA A 49 -4.07 12.43 -8.45
C ALA A 49 -3.79 11.98 -7.00
N ILE A 50 -3.45 12.92 -6.11
CA ILE A 50 -3.18 12.60 -4.71
C ILE A 50 -4.47 12.21 -3.97
N LYS A 51 -5.59 12.89 -4.23
CA LYS A 51 -6.90 12.59 -3.64
C LYS A 51 -7.40 11.21 -4.08
N LEU A 52 -7.21 10.88 -5.37
CA LEU A 52 -7.58 9.56 -5.92
C LEU A 52 -6.72 8.45 -5.34
N ALA A 53 -5.39 8.61 -5.32
CA ALA A 53 -4.48 7.62 -4.75
C ALA A 53 -4.80 7.35 -3.27
N PHE A 54 -4.98 8.39 -2.46
CA PHE A 54 -5.36 8.23 -1.05
C PHE A 54 -6.75 7.62 -0.88
N GLY A 55 -7.74 8.07 -1.65
CA GLY A 55 -9.12 7.57 -1.58
C GLY A 55 -9.23 6.08 -1.92
N THR A 56 -8.58 5.65 -3.01
CA THR A 56 -8.52 4.23 -3.40
C THR A 56 -7.82 3.39 -2.32
N ASN A 57 -6.74 3.93 -1.75
CA ASN A 57 -5.99 3.22 -0.73
C ASN A 57 -6.78 3.06 0.58
N LEU A 58 -7.53 4.09 1.00
CA LEU A 58 -8.44 4.02 2.15
C LEU A 58 -9.53 2.97 1.96
N LEU A 59 -10.08 2.86 0.75
CA LEU A 59 -11.07 1.84 0.41
C LEU A 59 -10.51 0.42 0.53
N VAL A 60 -9.24 0.23 0.17
CA VAL A 60 -8.53 -1.07 0.29
C VAL A 60 -8.15 -1.37 1.74
N VAL A 61 -7.75 -0.35 2.52
CA VAL A 61 -7.34 -0.51 3.91
C VAL A 61 -8.52 -0.84 4.83
N LEU A 62 -9.73 -0.34 4.54
CA LEU A 62 -10.93 -0.58 5.34
C LEU A 62 -11.23 -2.07 5.59
N PRO A 63 -11.38 -2.93 4.55
CA PRO A 63 -11.66 -4.35 4.76
C PRO A 63 -10.47 -5.12 5.34
N THR A 64 -9.24 -4.72 5.02
CA THR A 64 -8.03 -5.37 5.56
C THR A 64 -7.81 -5.03 7.02
N ALA A 65 -7.98 -3.77 7.42
CA ALA A 65 -7.94 -3.32 8.81
C ALA A 65 -9.08 -3.94 9.62
N ALA A 66 -10.30 -4.02 9.07
CA ALA A 66 -11.42 -4.71 9.72
C ALA A 66 -11.13 -6.20 9.93
N SER A 67 -10.57 -6.89 8.93
CA SER A 67 -10.15 -8.30 9.06
C SER A 67 -9.05 -8.49 10.10
N GLY A 68 -8.05 -7.59 10.13
CA GLY A 68 -6.97 -7.59 11.12
C GLY A 68 -7.48 -7.35 12.54
N ALA A 69 -8.33 -6.34 12.73
CA ALA A 69 -8.98 -6.02 14.00
C ALA A 69 -9.86 -7.18 14.49
N TRP A 70 -10.63 -7.80 13.58
CA TRP A 70 -11.46 -8.95 13.92
C TRP A 70 -10.63 -10.15 14.37
N ARG A 71 -9.52 -10.44 13.67
CA ARG A 71 -8.60 -11.51 14.06
C ARG A 71 -7.91 -11.23 15.39
N HIS A 72 -7.52 -9.97 15.65
CA HIS A 72 -6.91 -9.57 16.93
C HIS A 72 -7.92 -9.66 18.09
N ASN A 73 -9.17 -9.29 17.85
CA ASN A 73 -10.27 -9.47 18.79
C ASN A 73 -10.50 -10.95 19.12
N ARG A 74 -10.43 -11.81 18.10
CA ARG A 74 -10.60 -13.27 18.27
C ARG A 74 -9.45 -13.93 19.03
N MET A 75 -8.25 -13.32 19.05
CA MET A 75 -7.09 -13.78 19.81
C MET A 75 -7.09 -13.28 21.26
N GLY A 76 -8.12 -12.57 21.70
CA GLY A 76 -8.21 -12.03 23.07
C GLY A 76 -7.23 -10.89 23.37
N ALA A 77 -6.57 -10.35 22.33
CA ALA A 77 -5.57 -9.28 22.45
C ALA A 77 -6.20 -7.87 22.45
N VAL A 78 -7.53 -7.78 22.44
CA VAL A 78 -8.26 -6.51 22.51
C VAL A 78 -8.76 -6.28 23.94
N TRP A 79 -8.16 -5.32 24.64
CA TRP A 79 -8.60 -4.87 25.96
C TRP A 79 -9.75 -3.87 25.84
N TRP A 80 -10.96 -4.40 25.76
CA TRP A 80 -12.22 -3.63 25.67
C TRP A 80 -12.52 -2.74 26.89
N LYS A 81 -11.83 -2.93 28.01
CA LYS A 81 -12.09 -2.24 29.28
C LYS A 81 -11.28 -0.96 29.48
N ALA A 82 -10.53 -0.53 28.45
CA ALA A 82 -9.73 0.69 28.47
C ALA A 82 -10.49 1.94 27.97
N ALA A 83 -11.76 1.78 27.56
CA ALA A 83 -12.65 2.87 27.14
C ALA A 83 -13.74 3.12 28.19
#